data_AF-A0A8B6FSD1-F1
#
_entry.id   AF-A0A8B6FSD1-F1
#
_cell.length_a   1.000
_cell.length_b   1.000
_cell.length_c   1.000
_cell.angle_alpha   90.00
_cell.angle_beta   90.00
_cell.angle_gamma   90.00
#
_symmetry.space_group_name_H-M   'P 1'
#
loop_
_entity.id
_entity.type
_entity.pdbx_description
1 polymer ?
#
loop_
_entity_poly.entity_id
_entity_poly.type
_entity_poly.pdbx_seq_one_letter_code
_entity_poly.pdbx_strand_id
1 'polypeptide(L)'
;GKDLSELRRHTFSNTVDYRTLKKFVLKVFTPCKCREVHTRHKQALKESTSYDTTLAETDELFDDWDGETNDTKRLCSGHERAIPIDSLVMDLDVKEEGISTLFCYLELHPHETWKLENLTNVYSTCNIQCYGGPALLQEIAKKCPPVAVAVAKAKKDGINFAGKTDIDFPVVEISDCMGWDSGPVKRELKMLMWNMSGVNGPRRTGVMVEFANLAFHYRAPGDLTEDEIDDVIMSLHTRIQKQEKAELTNLKYLFDTLHSVSHKNFWMCADDLDEKKNDKLKIILEDYFQDQTDFKAAVLDTTEPELSSYELSQVSSDIKQFIHMYSQEHKLNGRAIARVFHGVASPCFPATTWGRVRRFWRSNINIDFNLLIKLATKLLIQLR
;
A
#
# COMPACT_ATOMS: atom_id res chain seq x y z
N GLY A 1 26.46 -21.65 8.77
CA GLY A 1 26.48 -21.52 7.30
C GLY A 1 25.11 -21.36 6.70
N LYS A 2 24.25 -22.40 6.75
CA LYS A 2 22.91 -22.37 6.15
C LYS A 2 21.91 -21.46 6.90
N ASP A 3 22.15 -21.22 8.18
CA ASP A 3 21.45 -20.27 9.05
C ASP A 3 21.48 -18.84 8.52
N LEU A 4 22.64 -18.35 8.05
CA LEU A 4 22.75 -17.00 7.49
C LEU A 4 21.84 -16.81 6.27
N SER A 5 21.82 -17.78 5.35
CA SER A 5 20.93 -17.75 4.18
C SER A 5 19.45 -17.80 4.57
N GLU A 6 19.10 -18.55 5.61
CA GLU A 6 17.73 -18.60 6.16
C GLU A 6 17.32 -17.28 6.81
N LEU A 7 18.22 -16.62 7.54
CA LEU A 7 17.95 -15.32 8.15
C LEU A 7 17.82 -14.21 7.10
N ARG A 8 18.70 -14.20 6.08
CA ARG A 8 18.63 -13.25 4.94
C ARG A 8 17.28 -13.33 4.22
N ARG A 9 16.73 -14.55 4.08
CA ARG A 9 15.40 -14.75 3.49
C ARG A 9 14.32 -13.92 4.18
N HIS A 10 14.37 -13.77 5.50
CA HIS A 10 13.37 -13.02 6.26
C HIS A 10 13.44 -11.52 5.98
N THR A 11 14.63 -10.96 5.78
CA THR A 11 14.81 -9.56 5.34
C THR A 11 14.08 -9.31 4.01
N PHE A 12 14.22 -10.23 3.05
CA PHE A 12 13.53 -10.13 1.75
C PHE A 12 12.02 -10.37 1.80
N SER A 13 11.45 -10.76 2.95
CA SER A 13 10.00 -10.87 3.10
C SER A 13 9.28 -9.53 3.08
N ASN A 14 9.99 -8.45 3.48
CA ASN A 14 9.41 -7.12 3.66
C ASN A 14 9.83 -6.15 2.55
N THR A 15 10.69 -6.58 1.63
CA THR A 15 11.18 -5.73 0.54
C THR A 15 10.13 -5.57 -0.53
N VAL A 16 9.99 -4.35 -1.05
CA VAL A 16 9.01 -4.00 -2.10
C VAL A 16 9.75 -3.41 -3.28
N ASP A 17 9.49 -3.95 -4.48
CA ASP A 17 10.12 -3.49 -5.71
C ASP A 17 9.48 -2.18 -6.22
N TYR A 18 10.26 -1.39 -6.97
CA TYR A 18 9.84 -0.09 -7.48
C TYR A 18 8.51 -0.14 -8.26
N ARG A 19 8.28 -1.20 -9.05
CA ARG A 19 7.04 -1.33 -9.83
C ARG A 19 5.83 -1.54 -8.93
N THR A 20 5.97 -2.35 -7.88
CA THR A 20 4.92 -2.53 -6.87
C THR A 20 4.67 -1.23 -6.09
N LEU A 21 5.71 -0.47 -5.76
CA LEU A 21 5.56 0.86 -5.14
C LEU A 21 4.82 1.83 -6.06
N LYS A 22 5.18 1.91 -7.34
CA LYS A 22 4.47 2.73 -8.33
C LYS A 22 2.99 2.38 -8.38
N LYS A 23 2.67 1.08 -8.40
CA LYS A 23 1.28 0.61 -8.38
C LYS A 23 0.55 0.96 -7.08
N PHE A 24 1.23 0.87 -5.94
CA PHE A 24 0.70 1.28 -4.65
C PHE A 24 0.39 2.79 -4.64
N VAL A 25 1.36 3.63 -4.99
CA VAL A 25 1.22 5.10 -4.99
C VAL A 25 0.09 5.54 -5.91
N LEU A 26 0.00 5.00 -7.14
CA LEU A 26 -1.09 5.32 -8.07
C LEU A 26 -2.47 4.90 -7.58
N LYS A 27 -2.55 3.87 -6.72
CA LYS A 27 -3.81 3.47 -6.08
C LYS A 27 -4.14 4.36 -4.88
N VAL A 28 -3.14 4.79 -4.12
CA VAL A 28 -3.32 5.61 -2.92
C VAL A 28 -3.72 7.05 -3.31
N PHE A 29 -3.00 7.64 -4.26
CA PHE A 29 -3.20 9.00 -4.74
C PHE A 29 -3.99 9.00 -6.06
N THR A 30 -5.27 8.64 -5.98
CA THR A 30 -6.15 8.68 -7.15
C THR A 30 -6.46 10.13 -7.56
N PRO A 31 -6.42 10.46 -8.86
CA PRO A 31 -6.66 11.82 -9.34
C PRO A 31 -8.09 12.28 -9.01
N CYS A 32 -8.22 13.52 -8.55
CA CYS A 32 -9.49 14.17 -8.24
C CYS A 32 -9.89 15.18 -9.31
N LYS A 33 -11.12 15.71 -9.21
CA LYS A 33 -11.65 16.74 -10.10
C LYS A 33 -11.72 18.13 -9.46
N CYS A 34 -11.09 18.34 -8.30
CA CYS A 34 -11.16 19.62 -7.58
C CYS A 34 -10.70 20.80 -8.46
N ARG A 35 -9.67 20.59 -9.28
CA ARG A 35 -9.20 21.61 -10.24
C ARG A 35 -10.25 21.97 -11.27
N GLU A 36 -10.89 20.98 -11.90
CA GLU A 36 -11.98 21.21 -12.86
C GLU A 36 -13.16 21.94 -12.22
N VAL A 37 -13.55 21.53 -11.02
CA VAL A 37 -14.68 22.12 -10.28
C VAL A 37 -14.40 23.58 -9.95
N HIS A 38 -13.22 23.89 -9.44
CA HIS A 38 -12.84 25.26 -9.12
C HIS A 38 -12.76 26.15 -10.37
N THR A 39 -12.22 25.64 -11.48
CA THR A 39 -12.19 26.38 -12.76
C THR A 39 -13.61 26.71 -13.23
N ARG A 40 -14.53 25.74 -13.19
CA ARG A 40 -15.93 25.96 -13.57
C ARG A 40 -16.64 26.96 -12.65
N HIS A 41 -16.39 26.89 -11.34
CA HIS A 41 -16.96 27.84 -10.38
C HIS A 41 -16.48 29.27 -10.66
N LYS A 42 -15.18 29.45 -10.94
CA LYS A 42 -14.59 30.75 -11.29
C LYS A 42 -15.12 31.29 -12.64
N GLN A 43 -15.41 30.41 -13.60
CA GLN A 43 -16.05 30.79 -14.88
C GLN A 43 -17.50 31.24 -14.66
N ALA A 44 -18.29 30.48 -13.91
CA ALA A 44 -19.68 30.83 -13.60
C ALA A 44 -19.81 32.18 -12.87
N LEU A 45 -18.90 32.47 -11.92
CA LEU A 45 -18.84 33.75 -11.22
C LEU A 45 -18.50 34.94 -12.12
N LYS A 46 -17.64 34.73 -13.13
CA LYS A 46 -17.28 35.76 -14.12
C LYS A 46 -18.40 36.02 -15.11
N GLU A 47 -19.14 34.99 -15.49
CA GLU A 47 -20.32 35.11 -16.34
C GLU A 47 -21.46 35.83 -15.59
N SER A 48 -21.59 35.60 -14.27
CA SER A 48 -22.62 36.24 -13.44
C SER A 48 -22.39 37.72 -13.13
N THR A 49 -21.15 38.20 -13.22
CA THR A 49 -20.78 39.62 -13.01
C THR A 49 -20.81 40.46 -14.29
N SER A 50 -21.11 39.84 -15.46
CA SER A 50 -21.12 40.53 -16.75
C SER A 50 -22.44 41.26 -17.10
N TYR A 51 -23.48 41.13 -16.27
CA TYR A 51 -24.83 41.65 -16.56
C TYR A 51 -25.42 42.59 -15.49
N ASP A 52 -24.65 43.05 -14.51
CA ASP A 52 -25.16 44.01 -13.52
C ASP A 52 -24.19 45.19 -13.34
N THR A 53 -24.17 46.06 -14.35
CA THR A 53 -23.63 47.41 -14.22
C THR A 53 -24.80 48.35 -13.94
N THR A 54 -25.18 48.53 -12.68
CA THR A 54 -25.54 49.85 -12.13
C THR A 54 -25.67 49.80 -10.59
N LEU A 55 -25.02 50.78 -9.94
CA LEU A 55 -25.20 51.25 -8.55
C LEU A 55 -24.38 50.55 -7.43
N ALA A 56 -23.12 50.99 -7.36
CA ALA A 56 -22.45 51.63 -6.22
C ALA A 56 -22.61 51.05 -4.80
N GLU A 57 -21.43 50.74 -4.24
CA GLU A 57 -21.01 50.98 -2.85
C GLU A 57 -21.73 50.17 -1.76
N THR A 58 -21.18 48.99 -1.47
CA THR A 58 -20.70 48.58 -0.13
C THR A 58 -20.30 47.10 -0.18
N ASP A 59 -19.02 46.81 -0.33
CA ASP A 59 -18.47 45.54 0.18
C ASP A 59 -16.94 45.64 0.31
N GLU A 60 -16.51 46.26 1.40
CA GLU A 60 -15.15 46.09 1.95
C GLU A 60 -15.01 44.67 2.53
N LEU A 61 -15.07 43.62 1.71
CA LEU A 61 -14.71 42.25 2.10
C LEU A 61 -14.16 41.38 0.95
N PHE A 62 -13.79 41.99 -0.19
CA PHE A 62 -13.07 41.30 -1.24
C PHE A 62 -11.60 41.69 -1.18
N ASP A 63 -10.81 40.79 -0.59
CA ASP A 63 -9.36 40.87 -0.50
C ASP A 63 -8.78 41.00 -1.91
N ASP A 64 -8.12 42.14 -2.11
CA ASP A 64 -7.42 42.58 -3.31
C ASP A 64 -6.17 41.71 -3.46
N TRP A 65 -6.25 40.64 -4.26
CA TRP A 65 -5.12 39.73 -4.49
C TRP A 65 -4.22 40.24 -5.63
N ASP A 66 -3.62 41.39 -5.37
CA ASP A 66 -2.58 42.01 -6.16
C ASP A 66 -1.27 41.93 -5.36
N GLY A 67 -0.47 40.89 -5.59
CA GLY A 67 0.92 40.84 -5.10
C GLY A 67 1.30 39.56 -4.36
N GLU A 68 2.39 38.97 -4.83
CA GLU A 68 3.28 38.01 -4.18
C GLU A 68 3.03 37.81 -2.67
N THR A 69 2.12 36.88 -2.37
CA THR A 69 1.97 36.27 -1.06
C THR A 69 2.03 34.77 -1.24
N ASN A 70 2.73 34.14 -0.30
CA ASN A 70 3.31 32.81 -0.36
C ASN A 70 2.22 31.72 -0.26
N ASP A 71 1.42 31.51 -1.31
CA ASP A 71 0.27 30.60 -1.25
C ASP A 71 0.69 29.14 -1.45
N THR A 72 1.22 28.57 -0.37
CA THR A 72 1.58 27.15 -0.23
C THR A 72 0.36 26.23 -0.09
N LYS A 73 -0.87 26.76 -0.23
CA LYS A 73 -2.10 25.99 -0.06
C LYS A 73 -2.53 25.35 -1.37
N ARG A 74 -2.55 24.00 -1.37
CA ARG A 74 -3.13 23.23 -2.47
C ARG A 74 -4.62 23.53 -2.62
N LEU A 75 -5.09 23.44 -3.86
CA LEU A 75 -6.50 23.58 -4.18
C LEU A 75 -7.32 22.40 -3.63
N CYS A 76 -6.77 21.20 -3.64
CA CYS A 76 -7.39 20.02 -3.04
C CYS A 76 -7.12 20.01 -1.52
N SER A 77 -8.19 20.01 -0.71
CA SER A 77 -8.13 19.84 0.75
C SER A 77 -7.96 18.38 1.20
N GLY A 78 -7.76 17.45 0.27
CA GLY A 78 -7.65 16.03 0.54
C GLY A 78 -8.99 15.29 0.61
N HIS A 79 -8.98 14.05 0.17
CA HIS A 79 -10.16 13.19 0.05
C HIS A 79 -10.13 12.05 1.05
N GLU A 80 -11.28 11.73 1.64
CA GLU A 80 -11.45 10.51 2.44
C GLU A 80 -11.48 9.31 1.47
N ARG A 81 -10.59 8.33 1.68
CA ARG A 81 -10.40 7.19 0.80
C ARG A 81 -10.36 5.90 1.58
N ALA A 82 -10.86 4.83 0.97
CA ALA A 82 -10.75 3.50 1.54
C ALA A 82 -10.43 2.46 0.46
N ILE A 83 -9.41 1.64 0.71
CA ILE A 83 -9.01 0.53 -0.18
C ILE A 83 -9.13 -0.80 0.60
N PRO A 84 -9.95 -1.76 0.12
CA PRO A 84 -10.07 -3.07 0.74
C PRO A 84 -8.71 -3.77 0.92
N ILE A 85 -8.44 -4.24 2.14
CA ILE A 85 -7.14 -4.81 2.54
C ILE A 85 -6.82 -6.03 1.68
N ASP A 86 -7.70 -7.02 1.65
CA ASP A 86 -7.46 -8.29 0.92
C ASP A 86 -7.20 -8.05 -0.58
N SER A 87 -7.97 -7.15 -1.19
CA SER A 87 -7.80 -6.80 -2.60
C SER A 87 -6.45 -6.14 -2.87
N LEU A 88 -6.02 -5.22 -2.01
CA LEU A 88 -4.74 -4.53 -2.16
C LEU A 88 -3.56 -5.46 -1.90
N VAL A 89 -3.64 -6.30 -0.87
CA VAL A 89 -2.64 -7.32 -0.50
C VAL A 89 -2.39 -8.28 -1.66
N MET A 90 -3.45 -8.82 -2.25
CA MET A 90 -3.35 -9.75 -3.39
C MET A 90 -2.86 -9.05 -4.65
N ASP A 91 -3.32 -7.83 -4.93
CA ASP A 91 -2.96 -7.13 -6.16
C ASP A 91 -1.52 -6.60 -6.17
N LEU A 92 -0.96 -6.27 -5.00
CA LEU A 92 0.43 -5.86 -4.84
C LEU A 92 1.39 -7.03 -4.51
N ASP A 93 0.86 -8.18 -4.09
CA ASP A 93 1.64 -9.28 -3.52
C ASP A 93 2.54 -8.80 -2.35
N VAL A 94 1.97 -7.96 -1.47
CA VAL A 94 2.61 -7.44 -0.26
C VAL A 94 1.70 -7.75 0.92
N LYS A 95 2.29 -8.18 2.04
CA LYS A 95 1.51 -8.47 3.25
C LYS A 95 0.86 -7.20 3.80
N GLU A 96 -0.21 -7.37 4.57
CA GLU A 96 -0.93 -6.26 5.21
C GLU A 96 0.00 -5.35 6.02
N GLU A 97 0.92 -5.93 6.81
CA GLU A 97 1.86 -5.17 7.63
C GLU A 97 2.85 -4.36 6.77
N GLY A 98 3.24 -4.91 5.62
CA GLY A 98 4.09 -4.22 4.65
C GLY A 98 3.38 -2.99 4.06
N ILE A 99 2.10 -3.12 3.71
CA ILE A 99 1.29 -2.00 3.21
C ILE A 99 1.07 -0.95 4.32
N SER A 100 0.74 -1.39 5.54
CA SER A 100 0.61 -0.49 6.70
C SER A 100 1.89 0.31 6.94
N THR A 101 3.05 -0.33 6.80
CA THR A 101 4.35 0.33 6.93
C THR A 101 4.54 1.42 5.87
N LEU A 102 4.11 1.16 4.62
CA LEU A 102 4.14 2.18 3.56
C LEU A 102 3.23 3.37 3.87
N PHE A 103 2.02 3.13 4.38
CA PHE A 103 1.14 4.22 4.84
C PHE A 103 1.78 5.05 5.96
N CYS A 104 2.41 4.41 6.95
CA CYS A 104 3.14 5.12 8.00
C CYS A 104 4.32 5.94 7.45
N TYR A 105 5.02 5.45 6.42
CA TYR A 105 6.09 6.23 5.78
C TYR A 105 5.58 7.46 5.05
N LEU A 106 4.40 7.37 4.41
CA LEU A 106 3.74 8.51 3.79
C LEU A 106 3.26 9.54 4.83
N GLU A 107 2.75 9.06 5.96
CA GLU A 107 2.27 9.91 7.06
C GLU A 107 3.40 10.66 7.77
N LEU A 108 4.54 9.99 7.98
CA LEU A 108 5.74 10.55 8.63
C LEU A 108 6.61 11.37 7.67
N HIS A 109 6.23 11.54 6.41
CA HIS A 109 7.05 12.24 5.44
C HIS A 109 7.15 13.73 5.80
N PRO A 110 8.36 14.34 5.79
CA PRO A 110 8.56 15.73 6.20
C PRO A 110 7.98 16.75 5.20
N HIS A 111 7.78 16.33 3.95
CA HIS A 111 7.21 17.19 2.92
C HIS A 111 5.69 17.22 3.03
N GLU A 112 5.13 18.34 3.47
CA GLU A 112 3.69 18.46 3.76
C GLU A 112 2.80 18.33 2.52
N THR A 113 3.33 18.57 1.32
CA THR A 113 2.49 18.69 0.11
C THR A 113 1.81 17.39 -0.31
N TRP A 114 2.36 16.23 0.02
CA TRP A 114 1.77 14.92 -0.29
C TRP A 114 1.57 14.07 0.97
N LYS A 115 1.46 14.75 2.12
CA LYS A 115 1.20 14.11 3.39
C LYS A 115 -0.12 13.36 3.34
N LEU A 116 -0.08 12.12 3.80
CA LEU A 116 -1.24 11.26 3.97
C LEU A 116 -1.59 11.20 5.46
N GLU A 117 -2.87 11.29 5.78
CA GLU A 117 -3.36 11.07 7.15
C GLU A 117 -3.94 9.67 7.24
N ASN A 118 -3.39 8.85 8.14
CA ASN A 118 -3.87 7.49 8.33
C ASN A 118 -5.06 7.51 9.31
N LEU A 119 -6.19 6.94 8.89
CA LEU A 119 -7.41 6.88 9.69
C LEU A 119 -7.64 5.44 10.17
N THR A 120 -8.57 5.27 11.09
CA THR A 120 -8.92 3.93 11.58
C THR A 120 -9.55 3.10 10.47
N ASN A 121 -9.03 1.87 10.28
CA ASN A 121 -9.54 0.91 9.30
C ASN A 121 -11.05 0.78 9.39
N VAL A 122 -11.70 0.69 8.24
CA VAL A 122 -13.16 0.76 8.16
C VAL A 122 -13.70 -0.19 7.11
N TYR A 123 -14.92 -0.66 7.29
CA TYR A 123 -15.63 -1.35 6.22
C TYR A 123 -15.98 -0.35 5.11
N SER A 124 -15.46 -0.57 3.91
CA SER A 124 -15.54 0.38 2.79
C SER A 124 -16.77 0.20 1.90
N THR A 125 -17.43 -0.96 1.97
CA THR A 125 -18.57 -1.29 1.11
C THR A 125 -19.85 -1.36 1.94
N CYS A 126 -20.89 -0.68 1.48
CA CYS A 126 -22.24 -0.82 2.01
C CYS A 126 -23.06 -1.71 1.08
N ASN A 127 -23.72 -2.72 1.63
CA ASN A 127 -24.70 -3.56 0.96
C ASN A 127 -26.08 -3.23 1.52
N ILE A 128 -27.02 -2.87 0.64
CA ILE A 128 -28.41 -2.63 0.98
C ILE A 128 -29.27 -3.66 0.26
N GLN A 129 -30.07 -4.40 1.01
CA GLN A 129 -31.06 -5.34 0.47
C GLN A 129 -32.48 -4.92 0.88
N CYS A 130 -33.38 -4.86 -0.10
CA CYS A 130 -34.77 -4.47 0.09
C CYS A 130 -35.70 -5.66 -0.13
N TYR A 131 -36.20 -6.25 0.95
CA TYR A 131 -37.14 -7.38 0.88
C TYR A 131 -38.53 -6.97 0.39
N GLY A 132 -38.86 -5.67 0.45
CA GLY A 132 -40.09 -5.10 -0.12
C GLY A 132 -40.06 -4.90 -1.65
N GLY A 133 -39.05 -5.43 -2.34
CA GLY A 133 -38.93 -5.37 -3.79
C GLY A 133 -38.28 -4.07 -4.34
N PRO A 134 -38.22 -3.90 -5.67
CA PRO A 134 -37.52 -2.79 -6.31
C PRO A 134 -38.12 -1.40 -6.01
N ALA A 135 -39.43 -1.34 -5.76
CA ALA A 135 -40.11 -0.10 -5.39
C ALA A 135 -39.59 0.48 -4.06
N LEU A 136 -39.28 -0.39 -3.09
CA LEU A 136 -38.72 0.00 -1.80
C LEU A 136 -37.33 0.62 -1.97
N LEU A 137 -36.47 0.03 -2.83
CA LEU A 137 -35.16 0.59 -3.13
C LEU A 137 -35.27 2.00 -3.76
N GLN A 138 -36.23 2.21 -4.65
CA GLN A 138 -36.48 3.52 -5.24
C GLN A 138 -37.01 4.53 -4.20
N GLU A 139 -37.86 4.11 -3.27
CA GLU A 139 -38.35 4.95 -2.19
C GLU A 139 -37.21 5.41 -1.26
N ILE A 140 -36.31 4.49 -0.90
CA ILE A 140 -35.14 4.79 -0.07
C ILE A 140 -34.20 5.73 -0.79
N ALA A 141 -33.94 5.50 -2.08
CA ALA A 141 -33.11 6.41 -2.87
C ALA A 141 -33.67 7.84 -2.86
N LYS A 142 -34.99 8.03 -2.89
CA LYS A 142 -35.59 9.37 -2.78
C LYS A 142 -35.42 10.01 -1.40
N LYS A 143 -35.33 9.21 -0.33
CA LYS A 143 -35.25 9.68 1.06
C LYS A 143 -33.82 9.85 1.57
N CYS A 144 -32.89 9.02 1.09
CA CYS A 144 -31.52 8.95 1.59
C CYS A 144 -30.54 9.38 0.48
N PRO A 145 -29.93 10.58 0.59
CA PRO A 145 -29.06 11.12 -0.45
C PRO A 145 -27.86 10.22 -0.81
N PRO A 146 -27.15 9.56 0.13
CA PRO A 146 -26.09 8.61 -0.21
C PRO A 146 -26.55 7.47 -1.13
N VAL A 147 -27.77 6.95 -0.92
CA VAL A 147 -28.35 5.91 -1.76
C VAL A 147 -28.74 6.46 -3.13
N ALA A 148 -29.29 7.68 -3.21
CA ALA A 148 -29.54 8.34 -4.50
C ALA A 148 -28.26 8.49 -5.32
N VAL A 149 -27.18 8.98 -4.71
CA VAL A 149 -25.89 9.18 -5.38
C VAL A 149 -25.32 7.84 -5.83
N ALA A 150 -25.38 6.80 -4.99
CA ALA A 150 -24.96 5.46 -5.36
C ALA A 150 -25.74 4.90 -6.57
N VAL A 151 -27.07 5.02 -6.57
CA VAL A 151 -27.91 4.60 -7.71
C VAL A 151 -27.60 5.40 -8.97
N ALA A 152 -27.40 6.72 -8.85
CA ALA A 152 -27.09 7.58 -9.99
C ALA A 152 -25.73 7.23 -10.60
N LYS A 153 -24.70 6.98 -9.77
CA LYS A 153 -23.37 6.54 -10.21
C LYS A 153 -23.44 5.17 -10.89
N ALA A 154 -24.11 4.21 -10.27
CA ALA A 154 -24.33 2.89 -10.86
C ALA A 154 -25.05 2.93 -12.22
N LYS A 155 -26.06 3.81 -12.37
CA LYS A 155 -26.74 4.03 -13.67
C LYS A 155 -25.80 4.60 -14.72
N LYS A 156 -24.93 5.53 -14.33
CA LYS A 156 -23.90 6.09 -15.22
C LYS A 156 -22.91 5.02 -15.68
N ASP A 157 -22.65 4.03 -14.83
CA ASP A 157 -21.81 2.86 -15.15
C ASP A 157 -22.57 1.76 -15.92
N GLY A 158 -23.81 2.03 -16.35
CA GLY A 158 -24.60 1.15 -17.21
C GLY A 158 -25.51 0.15 -16.48
N ILE A 159 -25.62 0.24 -15.15
CA ILE A 159 -26.46 -0.69 -14.37
C ILE A 159 -27.94 -0.29 -14.47
N ASN A 160 -28.78 -1.25 -14.87
CA ASN A 160 -30.23 -1.10 -14.86
C ASN A 160 -30.85 -1.53 -13.52
N PHE A 161 -31.76 -0.72 -12.99
CA PHE A 161 -32.44 -0.91 -11.71
C PHE A 161 -33.93 -1.29 -11.82
N ALA A 162 -34.45 -1.57 -13.02
CA ALA A 162 -35.88 -1.85 -13.22
C ALA A 162 -36.42 -3.04 -12.39
N GLY A 163 -35.57 -4.00 -12.02
CA GLY A 163 -35.94 -5.15 -11.20
C GLY A 163 -34.98 -5.46 -10.04
N LYS A 164 -34.06 -4.56 -9.71
CA LYS A 164 -33.08 -4.80 -8.64
C LYS A 164 -33.67 -4.51 -7.27
N THR A 165 -33.41 -5.40 -6.33
CA THR A 165 -33.80 -5.28 -4.92
C THR A 165 -32.65 -4.93 -4.00
N ASP A 166 -31.43 -4.94 -4.53
CA ASP A 166 -30.20 -4.73 -3.80
C ASP A 166 -29.27 -3.74 -4.52
N ILE A 167 -28.39 -3.13 -3.74
CA ILE A 167 -27.31 -2.29 -4.24
C ILE A 167 -26.11 -2.39 -3.29
N ASP A 168 -24.93 -2.54 -3.89
CA ASP A 168 -23.64 -2.44 -3.23
C ASP A 168 -22.87 -1.22 -3.75
N PHE A 169 -22.23 -0.47 -2.86
CA PHE A 169 -21.45 0.70 -3.25
C PHE A 169 -20.33 1.03 -2.25
N PRO A 170 -19.25 1.70 -2.72
CA PRO A 170 -18.17 2.17 -1.85
C PRO A 170 -18.62 3.36 -1.02
N VAL A 171 -19.05 3.12 0.22
CA VAL A 171 -19.66 4.15 1.05
C VAL A 171 -18.71 5.32 1.35
N VAL A 172 -17.42 5.07 1.54
CA VAL A 172 -16.44 6.12 1.81
C VAL A 172 -16.27 7.05 0.59
N GLU A 173 -16.21 6.49 -0.62
CA GLU A 173 -16.11 7.29 -1.84
C GLU A 173 -17.40 8.09 -2.10
N ILE A 174 -18.56 7.51 -1.83
CA ILE A 174 -19.86 8.20 -1.96
C ILE A 174 -19.96 9.36 -0.95
N SER A 175 -19.54 9.14 0.30
CA SER A 175 -19.47 10.18 1.33
C SER A 175 -18.55 11.33 0.90
N ASP A 176 -17.34 11.02 0.44
CA ASP A 176 -16.37 12.02 -0.05
C ASP A 176 -16.92 12.82 -1.25
N CYS A 177 -17.59 12.17 -2.20
CA CYS A 177 -18.21 12.84 -3.35
C CYS A 177 -19.31 13.84 -2.94
N MET A 178 -19.96 13.59 -1.80
CA MET A 178 -20.99 14.47 -1.23
C MET A 178 -20.39 15.56 -0.33
N GLY A 179 -19.08 15.51 -0.06
CA GLY A 179 -18.42 16.36 0.93
C GLY A 179 -18.81 16.04 2.36
N TRP A 180 -19.23 14.79 2.63
CA TRP A 180 -19.66 14.32 3.95
C TRP A 180 -18.65 13.31 4.53
N ASP A 181 -18.53 13.26 5.85
CA ASP A 181 -17.70 12.25 6.51
C ASP A 181 -18.37 10.87 6.45
N SER A 182 -17.58 9.81 6.22
CA SER A 182 -18.14 8.46 6.07
C SER A 182 -18.78 7.90 7.36
N GLY A 183 -18.35 8.36 8.54
CA GLY A 183 -18.89 7.91 9.82
C GLY A 183 -20.38 8.22 10.02
N PRO A 184 -20.80 9.49 9.96
CA PRO A 184 -22.21 9.90 9.97
C PRO A 184 -23.05 9.22 8.89
N VAL A 185 -22.53 9.12 7.66
CA VAL A 185 -23.24 8.45 6.56
C VAL A 185 -23.53 6.98 6.88
N LYS A 186 -22.56 6.24 7.42
CA LYS A 186 -22.77 4.85 7.83
C LYS A 186 -23.84 4.72 8.92
N ARG A 187 -23.91 5.69 9.84
CA ARG A 187 -24.94 5.72 10.88
C ARG A 187 -26.34 5.95 10.27
N GLU A 188 -26.48 6.91 9.36
CA GLU A 188 -27.73 7.20 8.66
C GLU A 188 -28.20 5.99 7.84
N LEU A 189 -27.28 5.35 7.10
CA LEU A 189 -27.58 4.14 6.33
C LEU A 189 -28.09 3.01 7.24
N LYS A 190 -27.49 2.79 8.41
CA LYS A 190 -28.01 1.82 9.39
C LYS A 190 -29.40 2.18 9.94
N MET A 191 -29.72 3.46 10.04
CA MET A 191 -31.05 3.90 10.48
C MET A 191 -32.15 3.55 9.47
N LEU A 192 -31.83 3.35 8.18
CA LEU A 192 -32.80 2.92 7.16
C LEU A 192 -33.46 1.58 7.48
N MET A 193 -32.84 0.74 8.31
CA MET A 193 -33.42 -0.52 8.78
C MET A 193 -34.62 -0.33 9.71
N TRP A 194 -34.85 0.90 10.18
CA TRP A 194 -35.84 1.26 11.18
C TRP A 194 -36.71 2.41 10.70
N ASN A 195 -38.01 2.30 10.93
CA ASN A 195 -38.96 3.38 10.82
C ASN A 195 -39.31 3.85 12.24
N MET A 196 -38.87 5.05 12.58
CA MET A 196 -39.10 5.67 13.89
C MET A 196 -40.44 6.41 13.98
N SER A 197 -41.14 6.61 12.86
CA SER A 197 -42.37 7.41 12.77
C SER A 197 -43.66 6.63 13.13
N GLY A 198 -43.53 5.43 13.69
CA GLY A 198 -44.65 4.56 14.02
C GLY A 198 -45.32 4.92 15.35
N VAL A 199 -46.66 4.94 15.37
CA VAL A 199 -47.48 5.17 16.58
C VAL A 199 -47.18 4.16 17.70
N ASN A 200 -46.71 2.95 17.36
CA ASN A 200 -46.35 1.88 18.31
C ASN A 200 -44.83 1.69 18.47
N GLY A 201 -44.03 2.75 18.26
CA GLY A 201 -42.57 2.70 18.38
C GLY A 201 -41.84 2.21 17.13
N PRO A 202 -40.51 1.98 17.23
CA PRO A 202 -39.65 1.65 16.09
C PRO A 202 -40.05 0.33 15.41
N ARG A 203 -40.26 0.35 14.10
CA ARG A 203 -40.56 -0.86 13.29
C ARG A 203 -39.50 -1.12 12.24
N ARG A 204 -39.32 -2.38 11.84
CA ARG A 204 -38.44 -2.75 10.72
C ARG A 204 -39.06 -2.31 9.39
N THR A 205 -38.25 -1.73 8.52
CA THR A 205 -38.64 -1.25 7.18
C THR A 205 -38.63 -2.34 6.10
N GLY A 206 -38.08 -3.52 6.40
CA GLY A 206 -37.79 -4.54 5.38
C GLY A 206 -36.51 -4.25 4.58
N VAL A 207 -35.68 -3.32 5.07
CA VAL A 207 -34.37 -2.99 4.52
C VAL A 207 -33.30 -3.60 5.43
N MET A 208 -32.35 -4.29 4.83
CA MET A 208 -31.14 -4.78 5.50
C MET A 208 -29.95 -3.98 5.00
N VAL A 209 -29.13 -3.50 5.94
CA VAL A 209 -27.91 -2.75 5.64
C VAL A 209 -26.74 -3.44 6.33
N GLU A 210 -25.78 -3.87 5.51
CA GLU A 210 -24.57 -4.54 5.96
C GLU A 210 -23.33 -3.81 5.45
N PHE A 211 -22.28 -3.77 6.26
CA PHE A 211 -20.99 -3.25 5.84
C PHE A 211 -20.00 -4.39 5.68
N ALA A 212 -19.29 -4.40 4.56
CA ALA A 212 -18.36 -5.45 4.19
C ALA A 212 -17.02 -4.83 3.74
N ASN A 213 -16.03 -5.71 3.55
CA ASN A 213 -14.69 -5.40 3.07
C ASN A 213 -13.93 -4.44 4.00
N LEU A 214 -13.18 -4.98 4.95
CA LEU A 214 -12.29 -4.18 5.79
C LEU A 214 -11.23 -3.52 4.90
N ALA A 215 -11.04 -2.21 5.08
CA ALA A 215 -10.21 -1.40 4.21
C ALA A 215 -9.26 -0.52 5.01
N PHE A 216 -8.09 -0.27 4.42
CA PHE A 216 -7.23 0.84 4.83
C PHE A 216 -7.99 2.13 4.58
N HIS A 217 -8.08 2.97 5.61
CA HIS A 217 -8.85 4.20 5.60
C HIS A 217 -7.88 5.36 5.81
N TYR A 218 -7.90 6.36 4.93
CA TYR A 218 -6.95 7.44 4.98
C TYR A 218 -7.48 8.69 4.28
N ARG A 219 -6.86 9.84 4.55
CA ARG A 219 -7.08 11.08 3.79
C ARG A 219 -5.84 11.40 2.98
N ALA A 220 -6.03 11.65 1.68
CA ALA A 220 -4.93 11.98 0.77
C ALA A 220 -5.34 13.04 -0.27
N PRO A 221 -4.42 13.94 -0.67
CA PRO A 221 -4.62 14.83 -1.81
C PRO A 221 -4.77 14.05 -3.12
N GLY A 222 -5.61 14.57 -4.02
CA GLY A 222 -5.86 13.99 -5.33
C GLY A 222 -5.40 14.87 -6.50
N ASP A 223 -4.62 15.92 -6.23
CA ASP A 223 -4.14 16.88 -7.22
C ASP A 223 -2.61 16.85 -7.39
N LEU A 224 -1.97 15.71 -7.04
CA LEU A 224 -0.54 15.52 -7.26
C LEU A 224 -0.21 15.56 -8.76
N THR A 225 0.90 16.22 -9.09
CA THR A 225 1.46 16.16 -10.43
C THR A 225 2.19 14.83 -10.67
N GLU A 226 2.50 14.53 -11.93
CA GLU A 226 3.28 13.33 -12.27
C GLU A 226 4.67 13.36 -11.63
N ASP A 227 5.31 14.53 -11.60
CA ASP A 227 6.62 14.73 -10.96
C ASP A 227 6.54 14.46 -9.45
N GLU A 228 5.51 14.97 -8.78
CA GLU A 228 5.30 14.74 -7.34
C GLU A 228 5.05 13.27 -7.05
N ILE A 229 4.30 12.56 -7.91
CA ILE A 229 4.09 11.11 -7.79
C ILE A 229 5.42 10.36 -7.92
N ASP A 230 6.28 10.74 -8.86
CA ASP A 230 7.59 10.09 -9.02
C ASP A 230 8.50 10.37 -7.81
N ASP A 231 8.47 11.59 -7.24
CA ASP A 231 9.15 11.93 -5.99
C ASP A 231 8.67 11.07 -4.82
N VAL A 232 7.35 10.86 -4.71
CA VAL A 232 6.74 9.96 -3.71
C VAL A 232 7.34 8.56 -3.81
N ILE A 233 7.35 8.01 -5.03
CA ILE A 233 7.84 6.66 -5.29
C ILE A 233 9.35 6.59 -4.99
N MET A 234 10.13 7.58 -5.41
CA MET A 234 11.58 7.62 -5.18
C MET A 234 11.93 7.70 -3.69
N SER A 235 11.21 8.51 -2.91
CA SER A 235 11.40 8.62 -1.47
C SER A 235 11.10 7.30 -0.75
N LEU A 236 9.95 6.68 -1.04
CA LEU A 236 9.59 5.37 -0.49
C LEU A 236 10.61 4.29 -0.89
N HIS A 237 11.00 4.25 -2.16
CA HIS A 237 11.95 3.25 -2.66
C HIS A 237 13.31 3.39 -1.98
N THR A 238 13.83 4.61 -1.88
CA THR A 238 15.10 4.92 -1.21
C THR A 238 15.06 4.49 0.25
N ARG A 239 13.94 4.72 0.94
CA ARG A 239 13.78 4.32 2.35
C ARG A 239 13.80 2.81 2.51
N ILE A 240 13.08 2.07 1.66
CA ILE A 240 13.06 0.60 1.67
C ILE A 240 14.44 0.03 1.36
N GLN A 241 15.15 0.57 0.35
CA GLN A 241 16.50 0.12 0.02
C GLN A 241 17.49 0.36 1.16
N LYS A 242 17.40 1.52 1.83
CA LYS A 242 18.23 1.81 3.02
C LYS A 242 17.95 0.82 4.14
N GLN A 243 16.68 0.51 4.41
CA GLN A 243 16.32 -0.48 5.42
C GLN A 243 16.81 -1.88 5.07
N GLU A 244 16.57 -2.34 3.85
CA GLU A 244 17.05 -3.65 3.37
C GLU A 244 18.57 -3.76 3.50
N LYS A 245 19.30 -2.74 3.02
CA LYS A 245 20.77 -2.71 3.11
C LYS A 245 21.23 -2.73 4.58
N ALA A 246 20.59 -1.96 5.45
CA ALA A 246 20.92 -1.93 6.87
C ALA A 246 20.68 -3.29 7.56
N GLU A 247 19.53 -3.93 7.31
CA GLU A 247 19.19 -5.25 7.86
C GLU A 247 20.16 -6.33 7.37
N LEU A 248 20.47 -6.37 6.07
CA LEU A 248 21.43 -7.32 5.51
C LEU A 248 22.84 -7.10 6.06
N THR A 249 23.24 -5.84 6.23
CA THR A 249 24.57 -5.52 6.75
C THR A 249 24.66 -5.85 8.24
N ASN A 250 23.64 -5.55 9.04
CA ASN A 250 23.54 -5.96 10.44
C ASN A 250 23.68 -7.47 10.59
N LEU A 251 22.97 -8.22 9.74
CA LEU A 251 23.01 -9.66 9.77
C LEU A 251 24.38 -10.22 9.37
N LYS A 252 25.02 -9.65 8.34
CA LYS A 252 26.38 -10.01 7.93
C LYS A 252 27.39 -9.71 9.04
N TYR A 253 27.33 -8.50 9.60
CA TYR A 253 28.20 -8.07 10.70
C TYR A 253 28.07 -9.00 11.90
N LEU A 254 26.85 -9.29 12.35
CA LEU A 254 26.60 -10.22 13.45
C LEU A 254 27.19 -11.60 13.17
N PHE A 255 27.01 -12.12 11.96
CA PHE A 255 27.56 -13.41 11.56
C PHE A 255 29.10 -13.40 11.59
N ASP A 256 29.73 -12.40 10.98
CA ASP A 256 31.19 -12.28 10.91
C ASP A 256 31.80 -12.10 12.31
N THR A 257 31.18 -11.28 13.17
CA THR A 257 31.57 -11.10 14.57
C THR A 257 31.54 -12.43 15.33
N LEU A 258 30.38 -13.11 15.33
CA LEU A 258 30.21 -14.39 16.05
C LEU A 258 31.12 -15.47 15.48
N HIS A 259 31.30 -15.51 14.15
CA HIS A 259 32.20 -16.45 13.51
C HIS A 259 33.66 -16.21 13.93
N SER A 260 34.08 -14.95 14.03
CA SER A 260 35.46 -14.57 14.39
C SER A 260 35.86 -14.94 15.82
N VAL A 261 34.88 -15.15 16.71
CA VAL A 261 35.06 -15.60 18.10
C VAL A 261 34.58 -17.04 18.31
N SER A 262 34.14 -17.73 17.26
CA SER A 262 33.69 -19.12 17.36
C SER A 262 34.86 -20.11 17.41
N HIS A 263 34.60 -21.31 17.94
CA HIS A 263 35.48 -22.46 17.79
C HIS A 263 34.89 -23.43 16.77
N LYS A 264 35.73 -24.29 16.19
CA LYS A 264 35.26 -25.33 15.26
C LYS A 264 34.28 -26.30 15.93
N ASN A 265 34.53 -26.62 17.20
CA ASN A 265 33.75 -27.56 17.98
C ASN A 265 33.62 -27.08 19.43
N PHE A 266 32.52 -27.43 20.09
CA PHE A 266 32.19 -26.93 21.44
C PHE A 266 33.20 -27.33 22.51
N TRP A 267 33.80 -28.53 22.41
CA TRP A 267 34.74 -29.03 23.42
C TRP A 267 36.05 -28.24 23.49
N MET A 268 36.35 -27.39 22.49
CA MET A 268 37.53 -26.52 22.53
C MET A 268 37.46 -25.42 23.60
N CYS A 269 36.27 -25.21 24.19
CA CYS A 269 36.01 -24.24 25.25
C CYS A 269 35.03 -24.81 26.28
N ALA A 270 35.01 -26.14 26.46
CA ALA A 270 34.09 -26.78 27.41
C ALA A 270 34.63 -26.77 28.84
N ASP A 271 35.95 -26.89 29.01
CA ASP A 271 36.59 -26.97 30.32
C ASP A 271 36.99 -25.58 30.85
N ASP A 272 37.56 -24.74 29.99
CA ASP A 272 38.01 -23.37 30.32
C ASP A 272 37.50 -22.34 29.31
N LEU A 273 37.28 -21.11 29.79
CA LEU A 273 36.92 -19.96 28.96
C LEU A 273 38.12 -19.44 28.16
N ASP A 274 37.95 -19.26 26.84
CA ASP A 274 38.93 -18.56 26.00
C ASP A 274 38.82 -17.04 26.24
N GLU A 275 39.57 -16.54 27.23
CA GLU A 275 39.55 -15.13 27.62
C GLU A 275 39.85 -14.17 26.46
N LYS A 276 40.72 -14.57 25.52
CA LYS A 276 41.06 -13.72 24.37
C LYS A 276 39.85 -13.50 23.46
N LYS A 277 39.09 -14.56 23.19
CA LYS A 277 37.89 -14.46 22.35
C LYS A 277 36.72 -13.82 23.09
N ASN A 278 36.59 -14.07 24.40
CA ASN A 278 35.65 -13.39 25.29
C ASN A 278 35.87 -11.87 25.27
N ASP A 279 37.09 -11.42 25.52
CA ASP A 279 37.43 -10.00 25.56
C ASP A 279 37.29 -9.35 24.19
N LYS A 280 37.69 -10.06 23.12
CA LYS A 280 37.43 -9.62 21.75
C LYS A 280 35.93 -9.40 21.49
N LEU A 281 35.07 -10.33 21.91
CA LEU A 281 33.62 -10.18 21.74
C LEU A 281 33.09 -8.97 22.53
N LYS A 282 33.53 -8.78 23.77
CA LYS A 282 33.13 -7.63 24.60
C LYS A 282 33.50 -6.30 23.94
N ILE A 283 34.73 -6.18 23.46
CA ILE A 283 35.20 -4.96 22.74
C ILE A 283 34.34 -4.67 21.51
N ILE A 284 34.03 -5.69 20.69
CA ILE A 284 33.22 -5.52 19.49
C ILE A 284 31.77 -5.11 19.84
N LEU A 285 31.20 -5.68 20.91
CA LEU A 285 29.86 -5.32 21.37
C LEU A 285 29.81 -3.89 21.93
N GLU A 286 30.83 -3.49 22.69
CA GLU A 286 30.96 -2.12 23.19
C GLU A 286 31.04 -1.10 22.05
N ASP A 287 31.89 -1.34 21.03
CA ASP A 287 31.94 -0.48 19.83
C ASP A 287 30.60 -0.41 19.10
N TYR A 288 29.90 -1.55 18.92
CA TYR A 288 28.63 -1.60 18.21
C TYR A 288 27.53 -0.75 18.86
N PHE A 289 27.48 -0.69 20.20
CA PHE A 289 26.48 0.13 20.90
C PHE A 289 26.91 1.59 21.11
N GLN A 290 28.20 1.91 21.01
CA GLN A 290 28.73 3.27 21.19
C GLN A 290 28.93 3.99 19.84
N ASP A 291 29.97 3.62 19.10
CA ASP A 291 30.48 4.41 17.97
C ASP A 291 30.15 3.80 16.60
N GLN A 292 29.90 2.49 16.55
CA GLN A 292 29.62 1.70 15.34
C GLN A 292 30.71 1.86 14.26
N THR A 293 31.97 1.97 14.67
CA THR A 293 33.06 2.27 13.72
C THR A 293 33.29 1.13 12.75
N ASP A 294 33.44 -0.08 13.27
CA ASP A 294 33.64 -1.31 12.50
C ASP A 294 32.41 -1.67 11.67
N PHE A 295 31.21 -1.41 12.20
CA PHE A 295 29.96 -1.59 11.48
C PHE A 295 29.86 -0.67 10.25
N LYS A 296 30.17 0.63 10.40
CA LYS A 296 30.15 1.59 9.28
C LYS A 296 31.21 1.26 8.23
N ALA A 297 32.38 0.76 8.64
CA ALA A 297 33.40 0.28 7.72
C ALA A 297 32.93 -0.97 6.94
N ALA A 298 32.29 -1.92 7.60
CA ALA A 298 31.73 -3.12 6.96
C ALA A 298 30.59 -2.80 5.95
N VAL A 299 29.84 -1.72 6.16
CA VAL A 299 28.83 -1.21 5.21
C VAL A 299 29.47 -0.72 3.89
N LEU A 300 30.71 -0.22 3.94
CA LEU A 300 31.42 0.32 2.76
C LEU A 300 32.09 -0.78 1.92
N ASP A 301 32.40 -1.93 2.51
CA ASP A 301 33.12 -3.05 1.88
C ASP A 301 32.20 -4.13 1.26
N THR A 302 30.95 -3.78 0.94
CA THR A 302 30.02 -4.73 0.30
C THR A 302 30.23 -4.75 -1.22
N THR A 303 31.03 -5.71 -1.69
CA THR A 303 31.11 -6.08 -3.11
C THR A 303 29.86 -6.84 -3.56
N GLU A 304 29.34 -6.55 -4.76
CA GLU A 304 28.24 -7.32 -5.33
C GLU A 304 28.72 -8.76 -5.61
N PRO A 305 27.99 -9.79 -5.17
CA PRO A 305 28.36 -11.18 -5.43
C PRO A 305 28.18 -11.52 -6.92
N GLU A 306 29.21 -12.08 -7.55
CA GLU A 306 29.16 -12.60 -8.93
C GLU A 306 28.86 -14.10 -8.95
N LEU A 307 28.01 -14.53 -9.87
CA LEU A 307 27.73 -15.95 -10.11
C LEU A 307 28.74 -16.56 -11.08
N SER A 308 29.07 -17.83 -10.87
CA SER A 308 29.77 -18.61 -11.89
C SER A 308 28.91 -18.82 -13.14
N SER A 309 29.54 -19.07 -14.28
CA SER A 309 28.86 -19.35 -15.56
C SER A 309 27.91 -20.56 -15.48
N TYR A 310 28.28 -21.57 -14.69
CA TYR A 310 27.47 -22.75 -14.45
C TYR A 310 26.21 -22.42 -13.64
N GLU A 311 26.37 -21.72 -12.51
CA GLU A 311 25.22 -21.33 -11.67
C GLU A 311 24.25 -20.44 -12.44
N LEU A 312 24.77 -19.48 -13.21
CA LEU A 312 23.94 -18.61 -14.05
C LEU A 312 23.11 -19.42 -15.06
N SER A 313 23.70 -20.43 -15.68
CA SER A 313 23.00 -21.31 -16.64
C SER A 313 21.91 -22.14 -15.97
N GLN A 314 22.22 -22.75 -14.82
CA GLN A 314 21.27 -23.55 -14.05
C GLN A 314 20.08 -22.71 -13.59
N VAL A 315 20.35 -21.56 -12.97
CA VAL A 315 19.33 -20.62 -12.46
C VAL A 315 18.45 -20.11 -13.59
N SER A 316 19.05 -19.77 -14.73
CA SER A 316 18.31 -19.31 -15.90
C SER A 316 17.37 -20.41 -16.43
N SER A 317 17.82 -21.67 -16.42
CA SER A 317 16.97 -22.81 -16.82
C SER A 317 15.80 -22.99 -15.86
N ASP A 318 16.05 -22.94 -14.55
CA ASP A 318 15.01 -23.11 -13.54
C ASP A 318 13.96 -22.00 -13.61
N ILE A 319 14.39 -20.74 -13.78
CA ILE A 319 13.49 -19.59 -13.96
C ILE A 319 12.63 -19.76 -15.23
N LYS A 320 13.23 -20.15 -16.35
CA LYS A 320 12.48 -20.36 -17.61
C LYS A 320 11.42 -21.46 -17.45
N GLN A 321 11.77 -22.57 -16.82
CA GLN A 321 10.84 -23.67 -16.54
C GLN A 321 9.68 -23.19 -15.63
N PHE A 322 10.00 -22.42 -14.59
CA PHE A 322 8.98 -21.84 -13.71
C PHE A 322 8.01 -20.93 -14.47
N ILE A 323 8.54 -20.02 -15.31
CA ILE A 323 7.72 -19.12 -16.13
C ILE A 323 6.81 -19.91 -17.07
N HIS A 324 7.36 -20.92 -17.76
CA HIS A 324 6.58 -21.73 -18.69
C HIS A 324 5.43 -22.46 -17.98
N MET A 325 5.67 -22.98 -16.77
CA MET A 325 4.66 -23.73 -16.02
C MET A 325 3.55 -22.84 -15.43
N TYR A 326 3.87 -21.64 -14.92
CA TYR A 326 2.93 -20.87 -14.10
C TYR A 326 2.50 -19.52 -14.69
N SER A 327 3.01 -19.11 -15.85
CA SER A 327 2.67 -17.82 -16.47
C SER A 327 1.20 -17.66 -16.87
N GLN A 328 0.48 -18.76 -17.08
CA GLN A 328 -0.94 -18.73 -17.43
C GLN A 328 -1.85 -18.53 -16.21
N GLU A 329 -1.46 -19.06 -15.05
CA GLU A 329 -2.26 -19.03 -13.82
C GLU A 329 -1.93 -17.82 -12.94
N HIS A 330 -0.67 -17.34 -12.98
CA HIS A 330 -0.17 -16.31 -12.09
C HIS A 330 0.39 -15.09 -12.84
N LYS A 331 0.11 -13.89 -12.31
CA LYS A 331 0.76 -12.65 -12.74
C LYS A 331 2.20 -12.61 -12.21
N LEU A 332 3.14 -13.14 -13.00
CA LEU A 332 4.54 -13.22 -12.60
C LEU A 332 5.27 -11.88 -12.75
N ASN A 333 6.14 -11.58 -11.77
CA ASN A 333 7.14 -10.52 -11.82
C ASN A 333 8.46 -11.06 -11.24
N GLY A 334 9.58 -10.35 -11.46
CA GLY A 334 10.90 -10.81 -11.02
C GLY A 334 11.00 -11.07 -9.52
N ARG A 335 10.34 -10.24 -8.70
CA ARG A 335 10.27 -10.39 -7.23
C ARG A 335 9.51 -11.65 -6.82
N ALA A 336 8.33 -11.90 -7.38
CA ALA A 336 7.53 -13.08 -7.10
C ALA A 336 8.29 -14.37 -7.41
N ILE A 337 8.99 -14.40 -8.55
CA ILE A 337 9.87 -15.52 -8.93
C ILE A 337 10.99 -15.69 -7.89
N ALA A 338 11.74 -14.63 -7.60
CA ALA A 338 12.84 -14.67 -6.62
C ALA A 338 12.37 -15.14 -5.23
N ARG A 339 11.18 -14.70 -4.79
CA ARG A 339 10.56 -15.13 -3.53
C ARG A 339 10.29 -16.63 -3.51
N VAL A 340 9.73 -17.21 -4.56
CA VAL A 340 9.52 -18.67 -4.65
C VAL A 340 10.86 -19.40 -4.55
N PHE A 341 11.86 -18.96 -5.32
CA PHE A 341 13.19 -19.58 -5.36
C PHE A 341 13.95 -19.50 -4.02
N HIS A 342 13.75 -18.44 -3.23
CA HIS A 342 14.25 -18.34 -1.85
C HIS A 342 13.34 -19.00 -0.80
N GLY A 343 12.09 -19.33 -1.15
CA GLY A 343 11.07 -19.80 -0.23
C GLY A 343 10.52 -18.74 0.70
N VAL A 344 10.45 -17.50 0.25
CA VAL A 344 9.80 -16.38 0.93
C VAL A 344 8.29 -16.45 0.66
N ALA A 345 7.49 -16.62 1.72
CA ALA A 345 6.03 -16.61 1.59
C ALA A 345 5.50 -15.24 1.14
N SER A 346 4.47 -15.27 0.29
CA SER A 346 3.72 -14.08 -0.13
C SER A 346 2.21 -14.35 -0.15
N PRO A 347 1.36 -13.31 -0.20
CA PRO A 347 -0.08 -13.49 -0.39
C PRO A 347 -0.44 -14.34 -1.62
N CYS A 348 0.23 -14.12 -2.76
CA CYS A 348 0.00 -14.90 -3.98
C CYS A 348 0.69 -16.27 -3.97
N PHE A 349 1.76 -16.43 -3.18
CA PHE A 349 2.56 -17.64 -3.08
C PHE A 349 2.69 -18.10 -1.60
N PRO A 350 1.58 -18.54 -0.97
CA PRO A 350 1.57 -18.91 0.44
C PRO A 350 2.35 -20.20 0.69
N ALA A 351 3.15 -20.21 1.76
CA ALA A 351 4.03 -21.34 2.08
C ALA A 351 3.29 -22.66 2.40
N THR A 352 2.03 -22.59 2.85
CA THR A 352 1.17 -23.76 3.11
C THR A 352 0.93 -24.59 1.84
N THR A 353 0.82 -23.91 0.69
CA THR A 353 0.62 -24.52 -0.62
C THR A 353 1.95 -24.69 -1.35
N TRP A 354 2.73 -23.61 -1.49
CA TRP A 354 3.94 -23.58 -2.31
C TRP A 354 5.15 -24.25 -1.66
N GLY A 355 5.16 -24.38 -0.33
CA GLY A 355 6.22 -25.11 0.38
C GLY A 355 6.31 -26.60 0.02
N ARG A 356 5.25 -27.16 -0.58
CA ARG A 356 5.20 -28.53 -1.10
C ARG A 356 5.81 -28.65 -2.50
N VAL A 357 5.95 -27.54 -3.23
CA VAL A 357 6.52 -27.49 -4.59
C VAL A 357 8.04 -27.46 -4.50
N ARG A 358 8.64 -28.57 -4.03
CA ARG A 358 10.09 -28.70 -3.75
C ARG A 358 11.00 -28.46 -4.95
N ARG A 359 10.46 -28.58 -6.18
CA ARG A 359 11.20 -28.29 -7.43
C ARG A 359 11.69 -26.85 -7.50
N PHE A 360 10.90 -25.90 -7.00
CA PHE A 360 11.21 -24.47 -7.10
C PHE A 360 11.34 -23.80 -5.72
N TRP A 361 10.56 -24.27 -4.74
CA TRP A 361 10.56 -23.68 -3.40
C TRP A 361 11.90 -23.93 -2.68
N ARG A 362 12.62 -22.85 -2.35
CA ARG A 362 13.96 -22.87 -1.71
C ARG A 362 15.06 -23.54 -2.56
N SER A 363 14.87 -23.73 -3.87
CA SER A 363 15.88 -24.41 -4.69
C SER A 363 17.14 -23.57 -4.89
N ASN A 364 17.02 -22.22 -4.88
CA ASN A 364 18.11 -21.29 -5.17
C ASN A 364 18.42 -20.35 -4.00
N ILE A 365 18.27 -20.82 -2.75
CA ILE A 365 18.42 -20.00 -1.53
C ILE A 365 19.83 -19.43 -1.31
N ASN A 366 20.85 -20.05 -1.88
CA ASN A 366 22.24 -19.63 -1.71
C ASN A 366 22.64 -18.49 -2.66
N ILE A 367 21.79 -18.18 -3.64
CA ILE A 367 22.06 -17.15 -4.63
C ILE A 367 21.56 -15.81 -4.08
N ASP A 368 22.20 -14.73 -4.48
CA ASP A 368 21.76 -13.40 -4.11
C ASP A 368 20.34 -13.11 -4.63
N PHE A 369 19.49 -12.60 -3.74
CA PHE A 369 18.08 -12.35 -4.02
C PHE A 369 17.89 -11.26 -5.08
N ASN A 370 18.68 -10.19 -5.01
CA ASN A 370 18.61 -9.08 -5.95
C ASN A 370 19.10 -9.51 -7.34
N LEU A 371 20.12 -10.37 -7.41
CA LEU A 371 20.56 -10.98 -8.66
C LEU A 371 19.48 -11.87 -9.28
N LEU A 372 18.77 -12.67 -8.47
CA LEU A 372 17.62 -13.44 -8.95
C LEU A 372 16.50 -12.54 -9.48
N ILE A 373 16.21 -11.42 -8.82
CA ILE A 373 15.23 -10.44 -9.35
C ILE A 373 15.68 -9.92 -10.71
N LYS A 374 16.95 -9.49 -10.84
CA LYS A 374 17.52 -8.97 -12.10
C LYS A 374 17.40 -10.02 -13.22
N LEU A 375 17.82 -11.27 -12.96
CA LEU A 375 17.75 -12.37 -13.92
C LEU A 375 16.31 -12.75 -14.29
N ALA A 376 15.43 -12.89 -13.30
CA ALA A 376 14.04 -13.23 -13.52
C ALA A 376 13.29 -12.14 -14.31
N THR A 377 13.54 -10.87 -14.01
CA THR A 377 12.97 -9.75 -14.75
C THR A 377 13.42 -9.75 -16.21
N LYS A 378 14.72 -9.95 -16.45
CA LYS A 378 15.28 -10.06 -17.81
C LYS A 378 14.64 -11.21 -18.60
N LEU A 379 14.55 -12.40 -18.00
CA LEU A 379 13.97 -13.58 -18.66
C LEU A 379 12.46 -13.44 -18.90
N LEU A 380 11.73 -12.83 -17.98
CA LEU A 380 10.31 -12.52 -18.17
C LEU A 380 10.06 -11.58 -19.35
N ILE A 381 10.94 -10.60 -19.57
CA ILE A 381 10.83 -9.69 -20.72
C ILE A 381 11.16 -10.42 -22.02
N GLN A 382 12.13 -11.34 -22.01
CA GLN A 382 12.52 -12.11 -23.20
C GLN A 382 11.50 -13.19 -23.62
N LEU A 383 10.69 -13.68 -22.69
CA LEU A 383 9.69 -14.73 -22.91
C LEU A 383 8.27 -14.19 -23.11
N ARG A 384 8.08 -12.88 -22.98
CA ARG A 384 6.87 -12.17 -23.41
C ARG A 384 6.96 -11.86 -24.89
#